data_AF-A0A348AEP5-F1
#
_entry.id   AF-A0A348AEP5-F1
#
_cell.length_a   1.000
_cell.length_b   1.000
_cell.length_c   1.000
_cell.angle_alpha   90.00
_cell.angle_beta   90.00
_cell.angle_gamma   90.00
#
_symmetry.space_group_name_H-M   'P 1'
#
loop_
_entity.id
_entity.type
_entity.pdbx_description
1 polymer ?
#
loop_
_entity_poly.entity_id
_entity_poly.type
_entity_poly.pdbx_seq_one_letter_code
_entity_poly.pdbx_strand_id
1 'polypeptide(L)'
;MALRRAAIKPESWNIPVLGINIGKSKAAQEDLVFDLVQQTAKRLEIKSNIPREAVVCFDEYVGPGYSLPTAQMVEAVKLLARTEGILLDPVYTGKAMAGLIDLIRQGYFQKDKNVLFVHTGGSPALYAYADVLEL
;
A
#
# COMPACT_ATOMS: atom_id res chain seq x y z
N MET A 1 30.46 -25.24 -13.33
CA MET A 1 30.00 -25.15 -11.94
C MET A 1 28.92 -24.06 -11.87
N ALA A 2 27.67 -24.44 -12.14
CA ALA A 2 26.57 -23.50 -12.34
C ALA A 2 26.07 -22.94 -10.99
N LEU A 3 26.06 -21.61 -10.87
CA LEU A 3 25.40 -20.88 -9.79
C LEU A 3 23.91 -21.28 -9.77
N ARG A 4 23.52 -22.09 -8.78
CA ARG A 4 22.12 -22.26 -8.41
C ARG A 4 21.63 -20.92 -7.86
N ARG A 5 21.07 -20.07 -8.73
CA ARG A 5 20.23 -18.96 -8.27
C ARG A 5 19.09 -19.61 -7.51
N ALA A 6 18.98 -19.31 -6.21
CA ALA A 6 17.78 -19.64 -5.44
C ALA A 6 16.62 -18.85 -6.08
N ALA A 7 15.96 -19.45 -7.06
CA ALA A 7 14.74 -18.90 -7.61
C ALA A 7 13.72 -18.92 -6.48
N ILE A 8 13.32 -17.71 -6.05
CA ILE A 8 12.15 -17.53 -5.20
C ILE A 8 10.99 -18.22 -5.91
N LYS A 9 10.46 -19.30 -5.33
CA LYS A 9 9.28 -19.99 -5.88
C LYS A 9 8.07 -19.09 -5.60
N PRO A 10 7.43 -18.48 -6.61
CA PRO A 10 6.29 -17.58 -6.40
C PRO A 10 5.14 -18.28 -5.66
N GLU A 11 5.04 -19.60 -5.83
CA GLU A 11 4.04 -20.51 -5.27
C GLU A 11 4.12 -20.70 -3.74
N SER A 12 5.16 -20.20 -3.08
CA SER A 12 5.46 -20.55 -1.67
C SER A 12 5.01 -19.54 -0.62
N TRP A 13 4.49 -18.38 -1.02
CA TRP A 13 4.16 -17.29 -0.08
C TRP A 13 2.69 -16.95 -0.21
N ASN A 14 1.86 -17.59 0.61
CA ASN A 14 0.43 -17.24 0.75
C ASN A 14 0.28 -15.98 1.63
N ILE A 15 0.89 -14.87 1.19
CA ILE A 15 0.84 -13.58 1.88
C ILE A 15 -0.15 -12.68 1.13
N PRO A 16 -1.27 -12.27 1.77
CA PRO A 16 -2.19 -11.31 1.18
C PRO A 16 -1.51 -9.97 0.90
N VAL A 17 -1.78 -9.39 -0.26
CA VAL A 17 -1.34 -8.03 -0.62
C VAL A 17 -2.56 -7.12 -0.59
N LEU A 18 -2.51 -6.10 0.27
CA LEU A 18 -3.59 -5.13 0.43
C LEU A 18 -3.18 -3.80 -0.20
N GLY A 19 -4.05 -3.21 -1.01
CA GLY A 19 -3.87 -1.88 -1.58
C GLY A 19 -4.68 -0.84 -0.83
N ILE A 20 -4.06 0.31 -0.51
CA ILE A 20 -4.78 1.51 -0.07
C ILE A 20 -4.85 2.47 -1.26
N ASN A 21 -6.07 2.77 -1.70
CA ASN A 21 -6.29 3.64 -2.85
C ASN A 21 -6.02 5.09 -2.49
N ILE A 22 -5.52 5.84 -3.47
CA ILE A 22 -5.18 7.26 -3.34
C ILE A 22 -6.15 8.17 -4.12
N GLY A 23 -6.96 7.61 -5.03
CA GLY A 23 -7.90 8.40 -5.82
C GLY A 23 -9.05 7.64 -6.48
N LYS A 24 -8.83 6.44 -7.02
CA LYS A 24 -9.90 5.64 -7.65
C LYS A 24 -10.74 4.91 -6.60
N SER A 25 -11.99 4.62 -6.94
CA SER A 25 -12.83 3.72 -6.15
C SER A 25 -12.26 2.31 -6.13
N LYS A 26 -12.64 1.53 -5.12
CA LYS A 26 -12.24 0.13 -4.93
C LYS A 26 -12.44 -0.69 -6.20
N ALA A 27 -13.66 -0.73 -6.72
CA ALA A 27 -13.99 -1.52 -7.91
C ALA A 27 -13.12 -1.14 -9.13
N ALA A 28 -12.98 0.15 -9.41
CA ALA A 28 -12.20 0.63 -10.55
C ALA A 28 -10.70 0.36 -10.39
N GLN A 29 -10.18 0.42 -9.16
CA GLN A 29 -8.78 0.10 -8.89
C GLN A 29 -8.51 -1.40 -8.96
N GLU A 30 -9.40 -2.22 -8.38
CA GLU A 30 -9.27 -3.69 -8.43
C GLU A 30 -9.36 -4.22 -9.85
N ASP A 31 -10.23 -3.66 -10.70
CA ASP A 31 -10.31 -4.01 -12.14
C ASP A 31 -8.98 -3.72 -12.85
N LEU A 32 -8.45 -2.51 -12.66
CA LEU A 32 -7.19 -2.09 -13.27
C LEU A 32 -6.01 -2.95 -12.81
N VAL A 33 -5.90 -3.19 -11.50
CA VAL A 33 -4.80 -3.98 -10.93
C VAL A 33 -4.92 -5.44 -11.37
N PHE A 34 -6.13 -6.00 -11.39
CA PHE A 34 -6.34 -7.37 -11.85
C PHE A 34 -5.94 -7.56 -13.31
N ASP A 35 -6.32 -6.64 -14.19
CA ASP A 35 -5.91 -6.67 -15.60
C ASP A 35 -4.38 -6.61 -15.74
N LEU A 36 -3.71 -5.71 -15.01
CA LEU A 36 -2.24 -5.64 -14.98
C LEU A 36 -1.59 -6.93 -14.45
N VAL A 37 -2.18 -7.56 -13.43
CA VAL A 37 -1.74 -8.84 -12.90
C VAL A 37 -1.83 -9.94 -13.97
N GLN A 38 -2.95 -10.05 -14.69
CA GLN A 38 -3.12 -11.03 -15.76
C GLN A 38 -2.14 -10.80 -16.92
N GLN A 39 -1.97 -9.55 -17.35
CA GLN A 39 -1.00 -9.19 -18.39
C GLN A 39 0.44 -9.50 -17.97
N THR A 40 0.79 -9.22 -16.71
CA THR A 40 2.11 -9.51 -16.15
C THR A 40 2.34 -11.01 -16.04
N ALA A 41 1.36 -11.77 -15.57
CA ALA A 41 1.42 -13.24 -15.48
C ALA A 41 1.63 -13.88 -16.86
N LYS A 42 0.89 -13.41 -17.87
CA LYS A 42 1.07 -13.84 -19.26
C LYS A 42 2.48 -13.53 -19.77
N ARG A 43 2.99 -12.33 -19.50
CA ARG A 43 4.33 -11.89 -19.94
C ARG A 43 5.46 -12.68 -19.27
N LEU A 44 5.26 -13.11 -18.02
CA LEU A 44 6.22 -13.89 -17.25
C LEU A 44 6.01 -15.41 -17.39
N GLU A 45 5.10 -15.84 -18.27
CA GLU A 45 4.74 -17.26 -18.48
C GLU A 45 4.33 -17.97 -17.18
N ILE A 46 3.72 -17.25 -16.24
CA ILE A 46 3.17 -17.80 -15.00
C ILE A 46 1.94 -18.63 -15.36
N LYS A 47 2.01 -19.93 -15.10
CA LYS A 47 0.96 -20.91 -15.45
C LYS A 47 -0.17 -21.00 -14.41
N SER A 48 0.06 -20.50 -13.20
CA SER A 48 -0.94 -20.51 -12.13
C SER A 48 -2.01 -19.46 -12.38
N ASN A 49 -3.28 -19.85 -12.26
CA ASN A 49 -4.39 -18.90 -12.27
C ASN A 49 -4.33 -18.02 -11.02
N ILE A 50 -4.27 -16.70 -11.20
CA ILE A 50 -4.35 -15.75 -10.09
C ILE A 50 -5.82 -15.35 -9.93
N PRO A 51 -6.48 -15.70 -8.80
CA PRO A 51 -7.90 -15.42 -8.59
C PRO A 51 -8.15 -13.91 -8.47
N ARG A 52 -9.35 -13.45 -8.84
CA ARG A 52 -9.72 -12.02 -8.76
C ARG A 52 -9.65 -11.51 -7.33
N GLU A 53 -9.99 -12.38 -6.38
CA GLU A 53 -10.03 -12.15 -4.94
C GLU A 53 -8.63 -11.93 -4.35
N ALA A 54 -7.56 -12.23 -5.10
CA ALA A 54 -6.19 -11.89 -4.69
C ALA A 54 -5.89 -10.38 -4.75
N VAL A 55 -6.70 -9.61 -5.47
CA VAL A 55 -6.57 -8.15 -5.58
C VAL A 55 -7.57 -7.51 -4.62
N VAL A 56 -7.07 -6.98 -3.51
CA VAL A 56 -7.88 -6.34 -2.47
C VAL A 56 -7.48 -4.87 -2.34
N CYS A 57 -8.46 -3.97 -2.45
CA CYS A 57 -8.25 -2.54 -2.26
C CYS A 57 -9.21 -1.94 -1.21
N PHE A 58 -8.75 -0.88 -0.56
CA PHE A 58 -9.51 -0.02 0.36
C PHE A 58 -9.50 1.41 -0.18
N ASP A 59 -10.67 2.03 -0.36
CA ASP A 59 -10.83 3.39 -0.86
C ASP A 59 -11.36 4.38 0.17
N GLU A 60 -11.62 3.91 1.40
CA GLU A 60 -12.11 4.69 2.54
C GLU A 60 -11.13 5.79 2.97
N TYR A 61 -9.83 5.63 2.67
CA TYR A 61 -8.73 6.52 3.08
C TYR A 61 -8.38 7.60 2.05
N VAL A 62 -9.06 7.62 0.90
CA VAL A 62 -8.84 8.62 -0.17
C VAL A 62 -9.20 10.03 0.32
N GLY A 63 -10.25 10.15 1.14
CA GLY A 63 -10.77 11.42 1.62
C GLY A 63 -11.35 12.29 0.49
N PRO A 64 -11.10 13.61 0.47
CA PRO A 64 -11.70 14.52 -0.52
C PRO A 64 -11.17 14.33 -1.95
N GLY A 65 -10.12 13.52 -2.15
CA GLY A 65 -9.61 13.17 -3.46
C GLY A 65 -8.09 13.06 -3.53
N TYR A 66 -7.60 12.86 -4.75
CA TYR A 66 -6.17 12.74 -5.03
C TYR A 66 -5.41 14.01 -4.64
N SER A 67 -4.24 13.86 -4.02
CA SER A 67 -3.38 14.96 -3.52
C SER A 67 -3.99 15.85 -2.43
N LEU A 68 -5.25 15.66 -2.06
CA LEU A 68 -5.91 16.46 -1.04
C LEU A 68 -5.71 15.81 0.34
N PRO A 69 -5.36 16.61 1.36
CA PRO A 69 -5.00 16.08 2.67
C PRO A 69 -6.19 15.57 3.45
N THR A 70 -5.93 14.66 4.39
CA THR A 70 -6.89 14.20 5.41
C THR A 70 -6.26 14.29 6.79
N ALA A 71 -7.08 14.45 7.83
CA ALA A 71 -6.57 14.50 9.21
C ALA A 71 -5.85 13.19 9.60
N GLN A 72 -6.37 12.04 9.16
CA GLN A 72 -5.76 10.73 9.39
C GLN A 72 -4.40 10.59 8.69
N MET A 73 -4.26 11.12 7.47
CA MET A 73 -2.96 11.17 6.78
C MET A 73 -1.96 12.02 7.56
N VAL A 74 -2.37 13.22 8.03
CA VAL A 74 -1.49 14.10 8.82
C VAL A 74 -1.07 13.41 10.12
N GLU A 75 -2.00 12.73 10.80
CA GLU A 75 -1.69 11.92 11.99
C GLU A 75 -0.67 10.83 11.68
N ALA A 76 -0.87 10.06 10.62
CA ALA A 76 0.02 8.98 10.22
C ALA A 76 1.44 9.47 9.88
N VAL A 77 1.55 10.57 9.11
CA VAL A 77 2.85 11.20 8.77
C VAL A 77 3.56 11.67 10.04
N LYS A 78 2.87 12.38 10.94
CA LYS A 78 3.45 12.87 12.20
C LYS A 78 3.83 11.73 13.13
N LEU A 79 3.01 10.69 13.23
CA LEU A 79 3.26 9.53 14.08
C LEU A 79 4.55 8.83 13.66
N LEU A 80 4.63 8.40 12.39
CA LEU A 80 5.79 7.62 11.92
C LEU A 80 7.09 8.42 11.95
N ALA A 81 7.03 9.72 11.65
CA ALA A 81 8.19 10.60 11.76
C ALA A 81 8.69 10.72 13.21
N ARG A 82 7.77 10.80 14.19
CA ARG A 82 8.11 11.00 15.61
C ARG A 82 8.52 9.73 16.33
N THR A 83 7.95 8.58 15.96
CA THR A 83 8.22 7.31 16.66
C THR A 83 9.33 6.51 15.98
N GLU A 84 9.40 6.52 14.65
CA GLU A 84 10.32 5.66 13.89
C GLU A 84 11.36 6.45 13.08
N GLY A 85 11.26 7.78 13.00
CA GLY A 85 12.14 8.60 12.15
C GLY A 85 11.93 8.37 10.65
N ILE A 86 10.77 7.81 10.26
CA ILE A 86 10.45 7.51 8.86
C ILE A 86 9.56 8.61 8.28
N LEU A 87 10.01 9.20 7.17
CA LEU A 87 9.31 10.29 6.50
C LEU A 87 8.39 9.78 5.40
N LEU A 88 7.08 9.78 5.69
CA LEU A 88 6.04 9.53 4.70
C LEU A 88 5.66 10.80 3.94
N ASP A 89 5.13 10.65 2.74
CA ASP A 89 4.62 11.76 1.94
C ASP A 89 3.12 12.01 2.18
N PRO A 90 2.63 13.25 2.00
CA PRO A 90 1.22 13.59 2.26
C PRO A 90 0.23 13.14 1.17
N VAL A 91 0.70 12.58 0.04
CA VAL A 91 -0.14 12.19 -1.08
C VAL A 91 -0.38 10.68 -1.08
N TYR A 92 0.67 9.86 -0.99
CA TYR A 92 0.59 8.40 -1.16
C TYR A 92 0.78 7.65 0.16
N THR A 93 2.01 7.61 0.64
CA THR A 93 2.46 6.75 1.75
C THR A 93 1.86 7.19 3.09
N GLY A 94 1.57 8.48 3.26
CA GLY A 94 0.81 8.99 4.41
C GLY A 94 -0.63 8.44 4.46
N LYS A 95 -1.34 8.40 3.32
CA LYS A 95 -2.69 7.80 3.25
C LYS A 95 -2.64 6.28 3.39
N ALA A 96 -1.65 5.63 2.77
CA ALA A 96 -1.46 4.20 2.93
C ALA A 96 -1.17 3.80 4.38
N MET A 97 -0.34 4.57 5.08
CA MET A 97 -0.07 4.34 6.50
C MET A 97 -1.29 4.66 7.37
N ALA A 98 -2.04 5.73 7.07
CA ALA A 98 -3.30 6.02 7.75
C ALA A 98 -4.28 4.83 7.65
N GLY A 99 -4.40 4.24 6.46
CA GLY A 99 -5.20 3.03 6.25
C GLY A 99 -4.70 1.83 7.05
N LEU A 100 -3.38 1.58 7.06
CA LEU A 100 -2.80 0.52 7.87
C LEU A 100 -3.08 0.70 9.37
N ILE A 101 -2.84 1.90 9.91
CA ILE A 101 -3.07 2.22 11.32
C ILE A 101 -4.54 2.00 11.68
N ASP A 102 -5.46 2.47 10.85
CA ASP A 102 -6.89 2.34 11.08
C ASP A 102 -7.36 0.88 11.02
N LEU A 103 -6.91 0.09 10.02
CA LEU A 103 -7.18 -1.36 9.96
C LEU A 103 -6.68 -2.10 11.20
N ILE A 104 -5.52 -1.72 11.74
CA ILE A 104 -5.02 -2.26 13.02
C ILE A 104 -5.94 -1.87 14.17
N ARG A 105 -6.34 -0.59 14.27
CA ARG A 105 -7.24 -0.09 15.32
C ARG A 105 -8.62 -0.77 15.28
N GLN A 106 -9.11 -1.12 14.08
CA GLN A 106 -10.34 -1.87 13.88
C GLN A 106 -10.21 -3.38 14.15
N GLY A 107 -9.00 -3.89 14.40
CA GLY A 107 -8.77 -5.32 14.62
C GLY A 107 -8.87 -6.17 13.35
N TYR A 108 -8.67 -5.58 12.17
CA TYR A 108 -8.68 -6.29 10.90
C TYR A 108 -7.60 -7.39 10.85
N PHE A 109 -6.42 -7.10 11.42
CA PHE A 109 -5.32 -8.06 11.53
C PHE A 109 -5.37 -8.81 12.87
N GLN A 110 -5.16 -10.13 12.82
CA GLN A 110 -4.99 -10.93 14.03
C GLN A 110 -3.70 -10.53 14.77
N LYS A 111 -3.73 -10.55 16.10
CA LYS A 111 -2.62 -10.05 16.96
C LYS A 111 -1.29 -10.78 16.78
N ASP A 112 -1.30 -11.99 16.25
CA ASP A 112 -0.12 -12.84 16.02
C ASP A 112 0.48 -12.69 14.60
N LYS A 113 -0.06 -11.77 13.77
CA LYS A 113 0.38 -11.60 12.38
C LYS A 113 1.37 -10.44 12.25
N ASN A 114 2.41 -10.71 11.48
CA ASN A 114 3.34 -9.68 11.03
C ASN A 114 2.75 -8.99 9.78
N VAL A 115 2.81 -7.65 9.77
CA VAL A 115 2.41 -6.84 8.62
C VAL A 115 3.66 -6.16 8.05
N LEU A 116 3.87 -6.31 6.73
CA LEU A 116 4.93 -5.60 6.01
C LEU A 116 4.31 -4.40 5.29
N PHE A 117 4.73 -3.19 5.69
CA PHE A 117 4.39 -1.97 4.95
C PHE A 117 5.43 -1.70 3.86
N VAL A 118 4.98 -1.48 2.63
CA VAL A 118 5.87 -1.12 1.50
C VAL A 118 5.93 0.40 1.38
N HIS A 119 6.98 1.00 1.92
CA HIS A 119 7.21 2.44 1.79
C HIS A 119 7.73 2.77 0.38
N THR A 120 6.85 3.30 -0.47
CA THR A 120 7.13 3.60 -1.89
C THR A 120 7.82 4.95 -2.14
N GLY A 121 8.29 5.64 -1.09
CA GLY A 121 8.94 6.95 -1.18
C GLY A 121 7.97 8.13 -1.15
N GLY A 122 8.28 9.19 -1.90
CA GLY A 122 7.46 10.41 -2.02
C GLY A 122 7.85 11.58 -1.10
N SER A 123 8.77 11.38 -0.16
CA SER A 123 9.11 12.37 0.88
C SER A 123 9.49 13.78 0.39
N PRO A 124 10.02 14.03 -0.83
CA PRO A 124 10.19 15.40 -1.33
C PRO A 124 8.88 16.20 -1.41
N ALA A 125 7.71 15.55 -1.47
CA ALA A 125 6.42 16.24 -1.43
C ALA A 125 6.15 16.92 -0.08
N LEU A 126 6.82 16.55 1.01
CA LEU A 126 6.66 17.18 2.32
C LEU A 126 6.83 18.71 2.27
N TYR A 127 7.80 19.19 1.49
CA TYR A 127 8.07 20.62 1.37
C TYR A 127 6.90 21.41 0.76
N ALA A 128 6.12 20.79 -0.12
CA ALA A 128 4.94 21.43 -0.73
C ALA A 128 3.72 21.46 0.21
N TYR A 129 3.79 20.76 1.34
CA TYR A 129 2.68 20.57 2.29
C TYR A 129 3.07 20.97 3.71
N ALA A 130 4.13 21.77 3.89
CA ALA A 130 4.62 22.18 5.21
C ALA A 130 3.52 22.83 6.07
N ASP A 131 2.71 23.72 5.47
CA ASP A 131 1.60 24.39 6.14
C ASP A 131 0.53 23.39 6.63
N VAL A 132 0.22 22.37 5.83
CA VAL A 132 -0.75 21.32 6.18
C VAL A 132 -0.25 20.46 7.33
N LEU A 133 1.06 20.24 7.38
CA LEU A 133 1.71 19.43 8.40
C LEU A 133 2.06 20.23 9.65
N GLU A 134 1.91 21.56 9.64
CA GLU A 134 2.30 22.45 10.74
C GLU A 134 3.75 22.18 11.17
N LEU A 135 4.65 22.04 10.19
CA LEU A 135 6.08 21.83 10.38
C LEU A 135 6.83 23.15 10.63
#